data_AF-A0ABD3XM25-F1
#
_entry.id   AF-A0ABD3XM25-F1
#
_cell.length_a   1.000
_cell.length_b   1.000
_cell.length_c   1.000
_cell.angle_alpha   90.00
_cell.angle_beta   90.00
_cell.angle_gamma   90.00
#
_symmetry.space_group_name_H-M   'P 1'
#
loop_
_entity.id
_entity.type
_entity.pdbx_description
1 polymer ?
#
loop_
_entity_poly.entity_id
_entity_poly.type
_entity_poly.pdbx_seq_one_letter_code
_entity_poly.pdbx_strand_id
1 'polypeptide(L)'
;IPTLHKTNSSLSSQHRVGGTFLQHLDKNLLPLKTTMAAFFRIAAIMTMYSSYCYGDATVMTSASDSSSTVGDGPQDVIVPMCQNLITYNVTKLPNSFGHNTQVEVYRVLEPLWTFIDFGCSTNFRQLVCGTYLPEYRPDPPRVLPPCKKTCVKAKKLCGRVIKQSGTKWPKQLKCRGLPTQRDTCIDLIPEPSPNQTKHTYCEDNPLPICQNIAFRKGSLPNMFFQRSLQEIMTEMQFYELLIQSGCSPNLVFLLCGTYMPFCIKNENPFMLPCQELCKSVQTDCELDFQLLYRGLPWPSKLQCHRYPTRINATSLTCVMPTDHI
;
A
#
# COMPACT_ATOMS: atom_id res chain seq x y z
N ILE A 1 51.33 28.05 36.46
CA ILE A 1 51.05 27.36 37.75
C ILE A 1 50.95 28.46 38.81
N PRO A 2 49.92 28.51 39.69
CA PRO A 2 48.80 27.57 39.90
C PRO A 2 47.39 28.23 39.78
N THR A 3 46.41 27.55 39.16
CA THR A 3 45.16 26.91 39.70
C THR A 3 43.97 27.86 39.93
N LEU A 4 42.85 27.84 39.17
CA LEU A 4 41.73 26.87 38.94
C LEU A 4 40.53 26.99 39.92
N HIS A 5 39.37 27.44 39.38
CA HIS A 5 37.98 26.90 39.45
C HIS A 5 36.90 28.01 39.47
N LYS A 6 36.12 28.20 38.38
CA LYS A 6 34.78 27.64 38.02
C LYS A 6 33.65 28.13 38.97
N THR A 7 32.43 28.54 38.56
CA THR A 7 31.67 28.57 37.30
C THR A 7 30.34 29.32 37.52
N ASN A 8 29.75 29.79 36.42
CA ASN A 8 28.30 29.88 36.09
C ASN A 8 27.44 31.11 36.48
N SER A 9 26.96 31.77 35.42
CA SER A 9 25.55 31.83 34.97
C SER A 9 24.83 33.19 34.93
N SER A 10 24.07 33.32 33.83
CA SER A 10 22.89 34.14 33.58
C SER A 10 23.08 35.56 33.02
N LEU A 11 22.58 35.77 31.79
CA LEU A 11 21.82 36.96 31.45
C LEU A 11 20.71 36.60 30.45
N SER A 12 19.52 37.12 30.72
CA SER A 12 18.29 36.94 29.97
C SER A 12 18.17 37.90 28.79
N SER A 13 17.43 37.52 27.73
CA SER A 13 16.21 38.23 27.29
C SER A 13 15.66 37.72 25.94
N GLN A 14 14.41 37.26 25.98
CA GLN A 14 13.32 37.31 24.98
C GLN A 14 13.60 37.33 23.46
N HIS A 15 13.05 36.33 22.74
CA HIS A 15 12.45 36.52 21.41
C HIS A 15 11.39 35.45 21.05
N ARG A 16 10.20 35.92 20.62
CA ARG A 16 9.26 35.38 19.61
C ARG A 16 9.43 33.88 19.25
N VAL A 17 8.54 33.02 19.74
CA VAL A 17 8.47 31.60 19.30
C VAL A 17 7.55 31.48 18.08
N GLY A 18 8.15 31.67 16.91
CA GLY A 18 7.59 31.29 15.62
C GLY A 18 8.75 30.86 14.72
N GLY A 19 8.90 29.56 14.47
CA GLY A 19 9.96 29.07 13.59
C GLY A 19 10.43 27.65 13.88
N THR A 20 10.19 26.78 12.90
CA THR A 20 11.05 25.66 12.46
C THR A 20 11.30 24.47 13.39
N PHE A 21 10.40 23.48 13.34
CA PHE A 21 10.70 22.05 13.57
C PHE A 21 11.35 21.37 12.33
N LEU A 22 11.71 22.16 11.30
CA LEU A 22 12.28 21.69 10.02
C LEU A 22 13.82 21.78 9.95
N GLN A 23 14.52 22.03 11.05
CA GLN A 23 15.99 22.14 11.06
C GLN A 23 16.72 20.88 11.58
N HIS A 24 16.01 19.77 11.83
CA HIS A 24 16.64 18.47 12.13
C HIS A 24 16.44 17.39 11.05
N LEU A 25 15.84 17.77 9.92
CA LEU A 25 15.71 16.91 8.74
C LEU A 25 16.52 17.48 7.57
N ASP A 26 17.79 17.80 7.77
CA ASP A 26 18.68 18.06 6.63
C ASP A 26 20.13 17.75 7.00
N LYS A 27 20.60 16.62 6.47
CA LYS A 27 21.98 16.38 6.00
C LYS A 27 22.14 15.00 5.35
N ASN A 28 21.26 14.04 5.65
CA ASN A 28 21.31 12.67 5.06
C ASN A 28 20.21 12.39 4.00
N LEU A 29 19.40 13.37 3.60
CA LEU A 29 18.21 13.17 2.75
C LEU A 29 18.37 13.63 1.29
N LEU A 30 19.57 14.09 0.89
CA LEU A 30 19.84 14.47 -0.50
C LEU A 30 19.81 13.28 -1.47
N PRO A 31 20.34 12.08 -1.14
CA PRO A 31 20.18 10.92 -2.03
C PRO A 31 18.75 10.35 -2.03
N LEU A 32 17.93 10.64 -1.01
CA LEU A 32 16.54 10.15 -0.88
C LEU A 32 15.53 10.93 -1.75
N LYS A 33 15.74 12.24 -1.94
CA LYS A 33 14.85 13.08 -2.76
C LYS A 33 14.95 12.70 -4.25
N THR A 34 16.15 12.39 -4.71
CA THR A 34 16.43 11.95 -6.09
C THR A 34 15.93 10.51 -6.32
N THR A 35 16.05 9.63 -5.33
CA THR A 35 15.53 8.25 -5.40
C THR A 35 14.01 8.16 -5.29
N MET A 36 13.32 8.97 -4.46
CA MET A 36 11.85 9.00 -4.46
C MET A 36 11.28 9.53 -5.79
N ALA A 37 11.85 10.61 -6.32
CA ALA A 37 11.42 11.14 -7.61
C ALA A 37 11.71 10.15 -8.76
N ALA A 38 12.84 9.42 -8.72
CA ALA A 38 13.15 8.35 -9.67
C ALA A 38 12.21 7.15 -9.50
N PHE A 39 11.92 6.72 -8.27
CA PHE A 39 11.02 5.60 -7.97
C PHE A 39 9.60 5.87 -8.46
N PHE A 40 9.04 7.05 -8.16
CA PHE A 40 7.70 7.39 -8.64
C PHE A 40 7.66 7.60 -10.17
N ARG A 41 8.75 8.08 -10.79
CA ARG A 41 8.84 8.16 -12.25
C ARG A 41 8.89 6.76 -12.90
N ILE A 42 9.66 5.84 -12.34
CA ILE A 42 9.74 4.45 -12.82
C ILE A 42 8.40 3.73 -12.64
N ALA A 43 7.74 3.88 -11.47
CA ALA A 43 6.42 3.30 -11.23
C ALA A 43 5.35 3.85 -12.18
N ALA A 44 5.37 5.14 -12.48
CA ALA A 44 4.44 5.76 -13.43
C ALA A 44 4.70 5.37 -14.89
N ILE A 45 5.96 5.12 -15.27
CA ILE A 45 6.31 4.61 -16.61
C ILE A 45 5.84 3.17 -16.77
N MET A 46 5.99 2.33 -15.74
CA MET A 46 5.60 0.91 -15.79
C MET A 46 4.08 0.70 -15.87
N THR A 47 3.26 1.60 -15.32
CA THR A 47 1.78 1.52 -15.45
C THR A 47 1.24 2.03 -16.79
N MET A 48 2.04 2.75 -17.58
CA MET A 48 1.61 3.19 -18.92
C MET A 48 1.72 2.09 -19.99
N TYR A 49 2.58 1.08 -19.81
CA TYR A 49 2.77 0.01 -20.80
C TYR A 49 1.71 -1.10 -20.76
N SER A 50 0.91 -1.20 -19.69
CA SER A 50 -0.18 -2.19 -19.59
C SER A 50 -1.47 -1.77 -20.30
N SER A 51 -1.53 -0.58 -20.90
CA SER A 51 -2.74 -0.03 -21.52
C SER A 51 -2.85 -0.24 -23.05
N TYR A 52 -1.91 -0.94 -23.70
CA TYR A 52 -1.82 -1.01 -25.17
C TYR A 52 -2.09 -2.38 -25.81
N CYS A 53 -2.58 -3.36 -25.06
CA CYS A 53 -2.99 -4.64 -25.63
C CYS A 53 -4.38 -5.01 -25.14
N TYR A 54 -5.43 -4.57 -25.83
CA TYR A 54 -6.61 -5.42 -26.07
C TYR A 54 -7.36 -4.88 -27.29
N GLY A 55 -7.29 -5.65 -28.38
CA GLY A 55 -7.96 -5.38 -29.63
C GLY A 55 -9.46 -5.68 -29.57
N ASP A 56 -10.21 -4.98 -30.42
CA ASP A 56 -11.64 -5.13 -30.64
C ASP A 56 -12.03 -6.55 -31.04
N ALA A 57 -13.02 -7.10 -30.35
CA ALA A 57 -13.84 -8.20 -30.84
C ALA A 57 -15.32 -7.84 -30.62
N THR A 58 -15.98 -7.41 -31.69
CA THR A 58 -17.43 -7.21 -31.76
C THR A 58 -18.16 -8.56 -31.73
N VAL A 59 -19.09 -8.75 -30.80
CA VAL A 59 -20.08 -9.83 -30.86
C VAL A 59 -21.47 -9.23 -30.64
N MET A 60 -22.38 -9.54 -31.59
CA MET A 60 -23.77 -9.11 -31.61
C MET A 60 -24.64 -9.82 -30.56
N THR A 61 -25.68 -9.10 -30.18
CA THR A 61 -26.74 -9.37 -29.21
C THR A 61 -27.61 -10.59 -29.51
N SER A 62 -28.02 -11.33 -28.47
CA SER A 62 -29.43 -11.40 -28.01
C SER A 62 -29.62 -12.54 -26.99
N ALA A 63 -30.15 -12.24 -25.81
CA ALA A 63 -31.10 -13.08 -25.09
C ALA A 63 -31.66 -12.31 -23.89
N SER A 64 -32.95 -12.03 -23.93
CA SER A 64 -33.75 -11.69 -22.77
C SER A 64 -33.84 -12.93 -21.88
N ASP A 65 -33.26 -12.87 -20.70
CA ASP A 65 -33.58 -13.83 -19.64
C ASP A 65 -33.75 -13.07 -18.33
N SER A 66 -34.94 -13.21 -17.75
CA SER A 66 -35.30 -12.71 -16.43
C SER A 66 -34.55 -13.51 -15.38
N SER A 67 -33.29 -13.17 -15.17
CA SER A 67 -32.44 -13.74 -14.12
C SER A 67 -32.24 -12.72 -13.00
N SER A 68 -32.67 -13.08 -11.79
CA SER A 68 -32.39 -12.34 -10.57
C SER A 68 -30.91 -11.98 -10.48
N THR A 69 -30.60 -10.69 -10.60
CA THR A 69 -29.23 -10.17 -10.66
C THR A 69 -28.49 -10.48 -9.36
N VAL A 70 -27.58 -11.45 -9.41
CA VAL A 70 -26.49 -11.59 -8.45
C VAL A 70 -25.60 -10.35 -8.62
N GLY A 71 -25.87 -9.26 -7.88
CA GLY A 71 -25.00 -8.07 -7.95
C GLY A 71 -25.52 -6.73 -7.42
N ASP A 72 -26.79 -6.57 -7.04
CA ASP A 72 -27.35 -5.22 -6.74
C ASP A 72 -27.42 -4.86 -5.23
N GLY A 73 -26.78 -5.68 -4.39
CA GLY A 73 -26.83 -5.57 -2.93
C GLY A 73 -25.56 -4.97 -2.29
N PRO A 74 -25.62 -4.63 -1.00
CA PRO A 74 -24.43 -4.39 -0.19
C PRO A 74 -23.51 -5.61 -0.22
N GLN A 75 -22.20 -5.38 -0.27
CA GLN A 75 -21.19 -6.42 -0.39
C GLN A 75 -19.94 -6.07 0.43
N ASP A 76 -19.23 -7.09 0.90
CA ASP A 76 -17.97 -6.89 1.61
C ASP A 76 -16.91 -6.29 0.71
N VAL A 77 -16.11 -5.37 1.25
CA VAL A 77 -14.93 -4.81 0.60
C VAL A 77 -13.87 -5.91 0.48
N ILE A 78 -13.55 -6.31 -0.75
CA ILE A 78 -12.54 -7.35 -1.05
C ILE A 78 -11.26 -6.76 -1.65
N VAL A 79 -11.23 -5.45 -1.89
CA VAL A 79 -10.08 -4.79 -2.50
C VAL A 79 -8.92 -4.72 -1.49
N PRO A 80 -7.75 -5.34 -1.74
CA PRO A 80 -6.76 -5.63 -0.69
C PRO A 80 -6.24 -4.40 0.06
N MET A 81 -6.01 -3.29 -0.66
CA MET A 81 -5.51 -2.04 -0.06
C MET A 81 -6.55 -1.29 0.80
N CYS A 82 -7.79 -1.78 0.81
CA CYS A 82 -8.94 -1.19 1.50
C CYS A 82 -9.47 -2.12 2.59
N GLN A 83 -9.55 -3.42 2.30
CA GLN A 83 -10.10 -4.42 3.20
C GLN A 83 -9.38 -4.41 4.55
N ASN A 84 -10.15 -4.23 5.63
CA ASN A 84 -9.67 -4.13 7.02
C ASN A 84 -8.68 -2.97 7.31
N LEU A 85 -8.43 -2.08 6.35
CA LEU A 85 -7.52 -0.93 6.49
C LEU A 85 -8.25 0.41 6.53
N ILE A 86 -9.58 0.39 6.45
CA ILE A 86 -10.49 1.54 6.51
C ILE A 86 -11.58 1.29 7.56
N THR A 87 -12.35 2.32 7.90
CA THR A 87 -13.32 2.27 9.02
C THR A 87 -14.58 1.42 8.79
N TYR A 88 -14.73 0.81 7.61
CA TYR A 88 -15.92 0.05 7.24
C TYR A 88 -15.53 -1.16 6.38
N ASN A 89 -16.40 -2.16 6.34
CA ASN A 89 -16.19 -3.39 5.59
C ASN A 89 -17.26 -3.66 4.54
N VAL A 90 -18.35 -2.87 4.47
CA VAL A 90 -19.44 -3.06 3.49
C VAL A 90 -19.55 -1.86 2.57
N THR A 91 -19.56 -2.14 1.26
CA THR A 91 -19.76 -1.16 0.19
C THR A 91 -21.00 -1.50 -0.61
N LYS A 92 -21.60 -0.51 -1.28
CA LYS A 92 -22.64 -0.75 -2.30
C LYS A 92 -22.19 -0.14 -3.64
N LEU A 93 -22.31 -0.92 -4.70
CA LEU A 93 -22.06 -0.50 -6.09
C LEU A 93 -23.40 -0.48 -6.86
N PRO A 94 -23.54 0.32 -7.93
CA PRO A 94 -22.51 1.14 -8.56
C PRO A 94 -22.06 2.36 -7.74
N ASN A 95 -20.80 2.75 -7.88
CA ASN A 95 -20.31 4.00 -7.31
C ASN A 95 -20.69 5.22 -8.19
N SER A 96 -20.39 6.44 -7.73
CA SER A 96 -20.72 7.68 -8.47
C SER A 96 -20.03 7.84 -9.83
N PHE A 97 -19.10 6.94 -10.18
CA PHE A 97 -18.42 6.90 -11.47
C PHE A 97 -18.96 5.81 -12.41
N GLY A 98 -19.97 5.03 -11.97
CA GLY A 98 -20.59 3.97 -12.76
C GLY A 98 -19.87 2.63 -12.73
N HIS A 99 -18.89 2.43 -11.83
CA HIS A 99 -18.27 1.11 -11.68
C HIS A 99 -19.21 0.15 -10.97
N ASN A 100 -19.45 -1.01 -11.56
CA ASN A 100 -20.44 -1.98 -11.08
C ASN A 100 -19.80 -3.09 -10.24
N THR A 101 -18.50 -3.32 -10.40
CA THR A 101 -17.77 -4.39 -9.71
C THR A 101 -16.56 -3.86 -8.95
N GLN A 102 -16.14 -4.59 -7.91
CA GLN A 102 -14.90 -4.28 -7.21
C GLN A 102 -13.65 -4.56 -8.06
N VAL A 103 -13.76 -5.40 -9.09
CA VAL A 103 -12.72 -5.64 -10.09
C VAL A 103 -12.46 -4.39 -10.93
N GLU A 104 -13.51 -3.71 -11.39
CA GLU A 104 -13.37 -2.42 -12.08
C GLU A 104 -12.74 -1.37 -11.16
N VAL A 105 -13.18 -1.31 -9.91
CA VAL A 105 -12.60 -0.38 -8.92
C VAL A 105 -11.13 -0.69 -8.68
N TYR A 106 -10.75 -1.95 -8.48
CA TYR A 106 -9.37 -2.38 -8.31
C TYR A 106 -8.47 -1.83 -9.43
N ARG A 107 -8.90 -1.97 -10.69
CA ARG A 107 -8.13 -1.53 -11.87
C ARG A 107 -7.93 -0.01 -11.89
N VAL A 108 -8.98 0.75 -11.55
CA VAL A 108 -8.89 2.22 -11.50
C VAL A 108 -7.99 2.70 -10.36
N LEU A 109 -7.90 1.92 -9.29
CA LEU A 109 -7.07 2.26 -8.14
C LEU A 109 -5.59 1.96 -8.36
N GLU A 110 -5.21 1.05 -9.26
CA GLU A 110 -3.83 0.59 -9.48
C GLU A 110 -2.77 1.73 -9.56
N PRO A 111 -3.01 2.84 -10.31
CA PRO A 111 -2.04 3.94 -10.37
C PRO A 111 -1.86 4.69 -9.04
N LEU A 112 -2.79 4.54 -8.08
CA LEU A 112 -2.75 5.20 -6.77
C LEU A 112 -2.04 4.36 -5.70
N TRP A 113 -1.81 3.07 -5.93
CA TRP A 113 -1.33 2.15 -4.89
C TRP A 113 0.00 2.59 -4.30
N THR A 114 0.94 3.03 -5.14
CA THR A 114 2.24 3.49 -4.66
C THR A 114 2.12 4.65 -3.67
N PHE A 115 1.12 5.53 -3.83
CA PHE A 115 0.88 6.62 -2.87
C PHE A 115 0.14 6.16 -1.61
N ILE A 116 -0.72 5.14 -1.73
CA ILE A 116 -1.40 4.52 -0.60
C ILE A 116 -0.38 3.78 0.28
N ASP A 117 0.46 2.94 -0.33
CA ASP A 117 1.49 2.15 0.34
C ASP A 117 2.62 3.00 0.93
N PHE A 118 2.95 4.13 0.28
CA PHE A 118 3.88 5.10 0.86
C PHE A 118 3.40 5.63 2.23
N GLY A 119 2.09 5.56 2.51
CA GLY A 119 1.56 5.78 3.85
C GLY A 119 1.71 7.21 4.35
N CYS A 120 1.68 8.21 3.47
CA CYS A 120 1.76 9.63 3.88
C CYS A 120 0.59 10.09 4.75
N SER A 121 -0.55 9.39 4.71
CA SER A 121 -1.71 9.63 5.58
C SER A 121 -2.67 8.45 5.53
N THR A 122 -3.14 7.95 6.68
CA THR A 122 -4.20 6.95 6.73
C THR A 122 -5.51 7.49 6.11
N ASN A 123 -5.73 8.80 6.21
CA ASN A 123 -6.87 9.45 5.58
C ASN A 123 -6.79 9.49 4.05
N PHE A 124 -5.60 9.33 3.45
CA PHE A 124 -5.50 9.19 1.99
C PHE A 124 -6.06 7.86 1.52
N ARG A 125 -5.75 6.76 2.21
CA ARG A 125 -6.38 5.45 2.00
C ARG A 125 -7.89 5.52 2.20
N GLN A 126 -8.34 6.09 3.33
CA GLN A 126 -9.77 6.28 3.63
C GLN A 126 -10.50 7.09 2.54
N LEU A 127 -9.87 8.17 2.05
CA LEU A 127 -10.41 9.00 0.98
C LEU A 127 -10.54 8.20 -0.31
N VAL A 128 -9.47 7.55 -0.74
CA VAL A 128 -9.44 6.81 -2.01
C VAL A 128 -10.44 5.65 -1.97
N CYS A 129 -10.38 4.80 -0.95
CA CYS A 129 -11.31 3.69 -0.80
C CYS A 129 -12.76 4.19 -0.70
N GLY A 130 -13.06 5.19 0.15
CA GLY A 130 -14.42 5.71 0.28
C GLY A 130 -14.95 6.44 -0.97
N THR A 131 -14.08 6.97 -1.82
CA THR A 131 -14.50 7.58 -3.10
C THR A 131 -14.93 6.53 -4.13
N TYR A 132 -14.28 5.37 -4.17
CA TYR A 132 -14.57 4.33 -5.17
C TYR A 132 -15.38 3.13 -4.64
N LEU A 133 -15.36 2.90 -3.33
CA LEU A 133 -16.08 1.85 -2.59
C LEU A 133 -16.85 2.49 -1.43
N PRO A 134 -17.88 3.32 -1.70
CA PRO A 134 -18.52 4.11 -0.65
C PRO A 134 -19.19 3.23 0.42
N GLU A 135 -19.14 3.67 1.67
CA GLU A 135 -19.67 2.93 2.82
C GLU A 135 -21.19 2.77 2.67
N TYR A 136 -21.71 1.55 2.82
CA TYR A 136 -23.14 1.31 2.94
C TYR A 136 -23.54 1.17 4.41
N ARG A 137 -24.56 1.92 4.84
CA ARG A 137 -25.21 1.74 6.15
C ARG A 137 -26.65 1.26 5.94
N PRO A 138 -27.10 0.20 6.62
CA PRO A 138 -28.44 -0.35 6.44
C PRO A 138 -29.55 0.44 7.15
N ASP A 139 -29.25 1.21 8.20
CA ASP A 139 -30.26 1.87 9.04
C ASP A 139 -30.01 3.38 9.25
N PRO A 140 -30.79 4.27 8.60
CA PRO A 140 -31.54 4.00 7.37
C PRO A 140 -30.60 3.66 6.20
N PRO A 141 -31.09 2.97 5.14
CA PRO A 141 -30.27 2.62 3.98
C PRO A 141 -29.66 3.85 3.34
N ARG A 142 -28.33 3.97 3.36
CA ARG A 142 -27.60 5.09 2.76
C ARG A 142 -26.19 4.70 2.35
N VAL A 143 -25.73 5.33 1.27
CA VAL A 143 -24.37 5.19 0.75
C VAL A 143 -23.62 6.48 1.05
N LEU A 144 -22.53 6.38 1.81
CA LEU A 144 -21.81 7.53 2.34
C LEU A 144 -20.50 7.79 1.57
N PRO A 145 -20.28 9.01 1.08
CA PRO A 145 -18.98 9.41 0.54
C PRO A 145 -18.02 9.84 1.66
N PRO A 146 -16.74 10.06 1.38
CA PRO A 146 -15.81 10.63 2.35
C PRO A 146 -16.19 12.04 2.80
N CYS A 147 -15.97 12.38 4.06
CA CYS A 147 -16.17 13.75 4.53
C CYS A 147 -15.13 14.71 3.93
N LYS A 148 -15.52 15.99 3.79
CA LYS A 148 -14.60 17.07 3.37
C LYS A 148 -13.36 17.16 4.26
N LYS A 149 -13.52 16.98 5.57
CA LYS A 149 -12.42 16.98 6.55
C LYS A 149 -11.43 15.84 6.32
N THR A 150 -11.91 14.63 6.04
CA THR A 150 -11.09 13.46 5.64
C THR A 150 -10.25 13.79 4.41
N CYS A 151 -10.89 14.33 3.38
CA CYS A 151 -10.20 14.73 2.15
C CYS A 151 -9.15 15.83 2.38
N VAL A 152 -9.49 16.88 3.13
CA VAL A 152 -8.57 17.99 3.41
C VAL A 152 -7.35 17.50 4.19
N LYS A 153 -7.55 16.60 5.16
CA LYS A 153 -6.46 15.97 5.92
C LYS A 153 -5.54 15.15 5.01
N ALA A 154 -6.11 14.28 4.19
CA ALA A 154 -5.37 13.49 3.20
C ALA A 154 -4.56 14.39 2.25
N LYS A 155 -5.18 15.42 1.67
CA LYS A 155 -4.53 16.35 0.76
C LYS A 155 -3.42 17.15 1.42
N LYS A 156 -3.60 17.55 2.69
CA LYS A 156 -2.60 18.28 3.47
C LYS A 156 -1.30 17.46 3.62
N LEU A 157 -1.43 16.15 3.89
CA LEU A 157 -0.28 15.29 4.17
C LEU A 157 0.33 14.66 2.92
N CYS A 158 -0.51 14.18 1.99
CA CYS A 158 -0.04 13.50 0.78
C CYS A 158 0.16 14.43 -0.43
N GLY A 159 -0.40 15.64 -0.42
CA GLY A 159 -0.35 16.55 -1.56
C GLY A 159 1.07 16.93 -1.98
N ARG A 160 2.01 17.05 -1.03
CA ARG A 160 3.42 17.31 -1.34
C ARG A 160 4.10 16.09 -1.96
N VAL A 161 3.85 14.89 -1.43
CA VAL A 161 4.40 13.62 -1.93
C VAL A 161 3.98 13.41 -3.38
N ILE A 162 2.68 13.52 -3.66
CA ILE A 162 2.12 13.40 -5.02
C ILE A 162 2.67 14.49 -5.95
N LYS A 163 2.83 15.73 -5.48
CA LYS A 163 3.42 16.79 -6.31
C LYS A 163 4.90 16.51 -6.63
N GLN A 164 5.66 15.96 -5.68
CA GLN A 164 7.08 15.65 -5.86
C GLN A 164 7.33 14.50 -6.83
N SER A 165 6.36 13.61 -7.05
CA SER A 165 6.43 12.60 -8.11
C SER A 165 6.24 13.18 -9.52
N GLY A 166 5.92 14.46 -9.65
CA GLY A 166 5.51 15.08 -10.92
C GLY A 166 4.02 14.90 -11.22
N THR A 167 3.24 14.32 -10.32
CA THR A 167 1.81 14.05 -10.49
C THR A 167 0.97 15.19 -9.92
N LYS A 168 -0.12 15.56 -10.60
CA LYS A 168 -1.10 16.51 -10.04
C LYS A 168 -2.07 15.76 -9.13
N TRP A 169 -2.57 16.44 -8.09
CA TRP A 169 -3.64 15.89 -7.26
C TRP A 169 -4.83 15.42 -8.13
N PRO A 170 -5.28 14.15 -8.02
CA PRO A 170 -6.32 13.61 -8.89
C PRO A 170 -7.61 14.43 -8.85
N LYS A 171 -8.24 14.63 -10.01
CA LYS A 171 -9.48 15.44 -10.11
C LYS A 171 -10.63 14.79 -9.35
N GLN A 172 -10.67 13.46 -9.34
CA GLN A 172 -11.65 12.61 -8.65
C GLN A 172 -11.55 12.73 -7.13
N LEU A 173 -10.37 13.07 -6.59
CA LEU A 173 -10.13 13.20 -5.15
C LEU A 173 -10.22 14.66 -4.67
N LYS A 174 -10.85 15.55 -5.42
CA LYS A 174 -11.00 16.96 -5.01
C LYS A 174 -11.97 17.07 -3.84
N CYS A 175 -11.57 17.82 -2.81
CA CYS A 175 -12.41 17.99 -1.60
C CYS A 175 -13.62 18.92 -1.78
N ARG A 176 -13.77 19.57 -2.94
CA ARG A 176 -14.92 20.46 -3.20
C ARG A 176 -16.15 19.59 -3.47
N GLY A 177 -17.27 19.92 -2.83
CA GLY A 177 -18.53 19.17 -2.99
C GLY A 177 -18.73 18.02 -2.00
N LEU A 178 -17.71 17.67 -1.20
CA LEU A 178 -17.88 16.65 -0.15
C LEU A 178 -18.67 17.19 1.05
N PRO A 179 -19.49 16.34 1.72
CA PRO A 179 -20.26 16.75 2.89
C PRO A 179 -19.40 17.18 4.07
N THR A 180 -19.95 18.05 4.92
CA THR A 180 -19.30 18.54 6.15
C THR A 180 -20.01 18.09 7.42
N GLN A 181 -21.26 17.64 7.33
CA GLN A 181 -22.07 17.22 8.46
C GLN A 181 -21.63 15.84 8.97
N ARG A 182 -21.62 15.64 10.28
CA ARG A 182 -21.36 14.32 10.88
C ARG A 182 -22.46 13.34 10.44
N ASP A 183 -22.12 12.05 10.42
CA ASP A 183 -23.03 10.94 10.07
C ASP A 183 -23.60 10.92 8.63
N THR A 184 -23.28 11.93 7.82
CA THR A 184 -23.62 11.99 6.38
C THR A 184 -22.48 11.55 5.46
N CYS A 185 -21.32 11.23 6.04
CA CYS A 185 -20.10 10.92 5.32
C CYS A 185 -19.13 10.12 6.18
N ILE A 186 -18.13 9.53 5.53
CA ILE A 186 -17.10 8.73 6.18
C ILE A 186 -16.06 9.65 6.84
N ASP A 187 -15.94 9.53 8.15
CA ASP A 187 -15.12 10.42 8.99
C ASP A 187 -13.61 10.19 8.81
N LEU A 188 -12.81 11.05 9.42
CA LEU A 188 -11.37 10.97 9.45
C LEU A 188 -10.90 9.88 10.42
N ILE A 189 -9.82 9.20 10.05
CA ILE A 189 -9.09 8.32 10.96
C ILE A 189 -7.99 9.15 11.66
N PRO A 190 -7.78 9.01 12.98
CA PRO A 190 -6.60 9.55 13.64
C PRO A 190 -5.31 9.08 12.95
N GLU A 191 -4.38 9.99 12.66
CA GLU A 191 -3.09 9.57 12.12
C GLU A 191 -2.31 8.79 13.18
N PRO A 192 -1.57 7.74 12.80
CA PRO A 192 -0.72 7.01 13.72
C PRO A 192 0.34 7.93 14.35
N SER A 193 0.73 7.61 15.58
CA SER A 193 1.78 8.37 16.29
C SER A 193 3.11 8.24 15.51
N PRO A 194 3.92 9.31 15.40
CA PRO A 194 5.23 9.24 14.73
C PRO A 194 6.12 8.10 15.24
N ASN A 195 6.02 7.75 16.53
CA ASN A 195 6.80 6.68 17.16
C ASN A 195 6.39 5.25 16.75
N GLN A 196 5.26 5.07 16.04
CA GLN A 196 4.83 3.76 15.53
C GLN A 196 5.50 3.39 14.19
N THR A 197 6.26 4.30 13.59
CA THR A 197 7.03 4.05 12.36
C THR A 197 8.47 3.66 12.69
N LYS A 198 8.65 2.48 13.29
CA LYS A 198 9.99 1.98 13.63
C LYS A 198 10.65 1.41 12.36
N HIS A 199 11.80 1.97 11.99
CA HIS A 199 12.70 1.31 11.05
C HIS A 199 13.32 0.12 11.78
N THR A 200 13.09 -1.08 11.26
CA THR A 200 13.74 -2.30 11.75
C THR A 200 14.85 -2.65 10.78
N TYR A 201 16.03 -2.92 11.30
CA TYR A 201 17.20 -3.29 10.49
C TYR A 201 17.64 -4.68 10.89
N CYS A 202 17.47 -5.64 9.99
CA CYS A 202 17.87 -7.03 10.22
C CYS A 202 17.45 -7.59 11.57
N GLU A 203 16.20 -7.31 11.94
CA GLU A 203 15.54 -7.89 13.10
C GLU A 203 14.81 -9.17 12.70
N ASP A 204 14.50 -10.03 13.66
CA ASP A 204 13.67 -11.20 13.41
C ASP A 204 12.31 -10.75 12.86
N ASN A 205 11.86 -11.39 11.78
CA ASN A 205 10.60 -11.09 11.13
C ASN A 205 9.48 -11.40 12.13
N PRO A 206 8.68 -10.43 12.58
CA PRO A 206 7.67 -10.66 13.62
C PRO A 206 6.38 -11.30 13.09
N LEU A 207 6.25 -11.52 11.77
CA LEU A 207 5.08 -12.16 11.18
C LEU A 207 5.06 -13.66 11.55
N PRO A 208 3.97 -14.19 12.15
CA PRO A 208 3.91 -15.58 12.58
C PRO A 208 4.14 -16.60 11.46
N ILE A 209 3.60 -16.33 10.27
CA ILE A 209 3.76 -17.24 9.12
C ILE A 209 5.20 -17.27 8.58
N CYS A 210 6.03 -16.27 8.92
CA CYS A 210 7.40 -16.13 8.45
C CYS A 210 8.44 -16.71 9.43
N GLN A 211 8.02 -17.34 10.53
CA GLN A 211 8.96 -17.91 11.51
C GLN A 211 9.68 -19.17 11.01
N ASN A 212 9.01 -19.95 10.15
CA ASN A 212 9.46 -21.28 9.75
C ASN A 212 9.93 -21.35 8.29
N ILE A 213 10.53 -20.27 7.80
CA ILE A 213 11.13 -20.21 6.45
C ILE A 213 12.65 -20.01 6.51
N ALA A 214 13.31 -20.20 5.37
CA ALA A 214 14.66 -19.71 5.17
C ALA A 214 14.70 -18.17 5.29
N PHE A 215 15.78 -17.62 5.84
CA PHE A 215 15.97 -16.19 6.10
C PHE A 215 14.90 -15.57 7.02
N ARG A 216 15.04 -15.81 8.34
CA ARG A 216 14.08 -15.33 9.35
C ARG A 216 14.22 -13.85 9.72
N LYS A 217 15.29 -13.19 9.26
CA LYS A 217 15.56 -11.78 9.56
C LYS A 217 15.24 -10.91 8.37
N GLY A 218 14.73 -9.71 8.62
CA GLY A 218 14.45 -8.74 7.58
C GLY A 218 14.40 -7.31 8.10
N SER A 219 14.01 -6.40 7.21
CA SER A 219 14.04 -4.96 7.49
C SER A 219 12.75 -4.26 7.05
N LEU A 220 12.40 -3.20 7.77
CA LEU A 220 11.41 -2.20 7.37
C LEU A 220 12.09 -0.84 7.14
N PRO A 221 11.64 -0.04 6.15
CA PRO A 221 10.48 -0.29 5.30
C PRO A 221 10.68 -1.37 4.25
N ASN A 222 9.59 -1.97 3.80
CA ASN A 222 9.63 -2.88 2.65
C ASN A 222 9.80 -2.12 1.31
N MET A 223 9.86 -2.84 0.19
CA MET A 223 10.06 -2.23 -1.15
C MET A 223 8.91 -1.30 -1.61
N PHE A 224 7.77 -1.31 -0.91
CA PHE A 224 6.63 -0.42 -1.12
C PHE A 224 6.58 0.74 -0.11
N PHE A 225 7.67 0.93 0.65
CA PHE A 225 7.83 1.96 1.67
C PHE A 225 6.91 1.82 2.88
N GLN A 226 6.25 0.69 3.06
CA GLN A 226 5.43 0.44 4.24
C GLN A 226 6.31 0.32 5.48
N ARG A 227 5.94 1.03 6.53
CA ARG A 227 6.68 1.10 7.82
C ARG A 227 5.88 0.59 9.01
N SER A 228 4.56 0.44 8.83
CA SER A 228 3.67 0.01 9.90
C SER A 228 3.57 -1.50 9.88
N LEU A 229 4.13 -2.15 10.90
CA LEU A 229 4.00 -3.59 11.05
C LEU A 229 2.53 -3.99 11.18
N GLN A 230 1.72 -3.21 11.90
CA GLN A 230 0.30 -3.49 12.06
C GLN A 230 -0.44 -3.48 10.71
N GLU A 231 -0.12 -2.53 9.83
CA GLU A 231 -0.69 -2.48 8.48
C GLU A 231 -0.29 -3.70 7.66
N ILE A 232 1.00 -4.06 7.71
CA ILE A 232 1.53 -5.24 7.03
C ILE A 232 0.83 -6.50 7.54
N MET A 233 0.65 -6.65 8.85
CA MET A 233 -0.07 -7.80 9.43
C MET A 233 -1.51 -7.88 8.92
N THR A 234 -2.21 -6.74 8.84
CA THR A 234 -3.57 -6.67 8.28
C THR A 234 -3.61 -7.03 6.80
N GLU A 235 -2.65 -6.58 6.00
CA GLU A 235 -2.54 -7.00 4.60
C GLU A 235 -2.19 -8.49 4.46
N MET A 236 -1.34 -9.02 5.33
CA MET A 236 -0.96 -10.44 5.29
C MET A 236 -2.16 -11.36 5.59
N GLN A 237 -3.08 -10.93 6.45
CA GLN A 237 -4.34 -11.65 6.72
C GLN A 237 -5.19 -11.83 5.46
N PHE A 238 -5.10 -10.91 4.50
CA PHE A 238 -5.82 -11.05 3.22
C PHE A 238 -5.47 -12.36 2.52
N TYR A 239 -4.20 -12.79 2.58
CA TYR A 239 -3.70 -13.98 1.90
C TYR A 239 -3.95 -15.30 2.64
N GLU A 240 -4.61 -15.28 3.80
CA GLU A 240 -4.80 -16.47 4.63
C GLU A 240 -5.50 -17.62 3.87
N LEU A 241 -6.57 -17.31 3.13
CA LEU A 241 -7.29 -18.32 2.33
C LEU A 241 -6.43 -18.86 1.17
N LEU A 242 -5.63 -18.02 0.53
CA LEU A 242 -4.72 -18.45 -0.54
C LEU A 242 -3.59 -19.34 0.01
N ILE A 243 -3.07 -19.04 1.20
CA ILE A 243 -2.08 -19.87 1.88
C ILE A 243 -2.71 -21.23 2.23
N GLN A 244 -3.95 -21.23 2.73
CA GLN A 244 -4.68 -22.45 3.08
C GLN A 244 -5.04 -23.33 1.86
N SER A 245 -5.20 -22.75 0.67
CA SER A 245 -5.44 -23.53 -0.55
C SER A 245 -4.25 -24.42 -0.91
N GLY A 246 -3.05 -24.08 -0.43
CA GLY A 246 -1.84 -24.85 -0.69
C GLY A 246 -1.37 -24.81 -2.15
N CYS A 247 -1.82 -23.80 -2.93
CA CYS A 247 -1.53 -23.68 -4.36
C CYS A 247 -0.04 -23.76 -4.71
N SER A 248 0.84 -23.17 -3.88
CA SER A 248 2.29 -23.23 -4.07
C SER A 248 3.04 -23.37 -2.76
N PRO A 249 4.04 -24.26 -2.65
CA PRO A 249 4.89 -24.36 -1.46
C PRO A 249 5.76 -23.10 -1.25
N ASN A 250 5.89 -22.26 -2.28
CA ASN A 250 6.75 -21.08 -2.28
C ASN A 250 6.00 -19.78 -1.94
N LEU A 251 4.67 -19.82 -1.80
CA LEU A 251 3.84 -18.63 -1.58
C LEU A 251 4.25 -17.87 -0.32
N VAL A 252 4.41 -18.57 0.81
CA VAL A 252 4.76 -17.94 2.09
C VAL A 252 6.13 -17.25 2.01
N PHE A 253 7.11 -17.88 1.37
CA PHE A 253 8.44 -17.26 1.19
C PHE A 253 8.35 -15.98 0.35
N LEU A 254 7.61 -16.00 -0.76
CA LEU A 254 7.38 -14.83 -1.58
C LEU A 254 6.72 -13.71 -0.77
N LEU A 255 5.64 -14.00 -0.05
CA LEU A 255 4.93 -13.01 0.78
C LEU A 255 5.85 -12.42 1.86
N CYS A 256 6.59 -13.25 2.58
CA CYS A 256 7.50 -12.80 3.63
C CYS A 256 8.58 -11.85 3.08
N GLY A 257 9.24 -12.21 1.98
CA GLY A 257 10.26 -11.35 1.35
C GLY A 257 9.67 -10.09 0.68
N THR A 258 8.41 -10.13 0.27
CA THR A 258 7.68 -8.97 -0.28
C THR A 258 7.40 -7.93 0.81
N TYR A 259 6.86 -8.40 1.93
CA TYR A 259 6.37 -7.53 3.01
C TYR A 259 7.46 -7.19 4.03
N MET A 260 8.52 -7.97 4.12
CA MET A 260 9.70 -7.71 4.95
C MET A 260 10.95 -8.31 4.27
N PRO A 261 11.60 -7.54 3.37
CA PRO A 261 12.77 -7.98 2.63
C PRO A 261 13.84 -8.61 3.52
N PHE A 262 14.48 -9.65 3.00
CA PHE A 262 15.38 -10.50 3.76
C PHE A 262 16.71 -9.81 4.06
N CYS A 263 17.28 -10.18 5.20
CA CYS A 263 18.66 -9.86 5.55
C CYS A 263 19.57 -11.05 5.34
N ILE A 264 20.64 -10.83 4.58
CA ILE A 264 21.70 -11.83 4.35
C ILE A 264 22.98 -11.33 5.00
N LYS A 265 23.55 -12.15 5.90
CA LYS A 265 24.84 -11.90 6.58
C LYS A 265 24.93 -10.57 7.34
N ASN A 266 23.81 -9.97 7.76
CA ASN A 266 23.70 -8.64 8.39
C ASN A 266 24.25 -7.44 7.57
N GLU A 267 24.80 -7.69 6.37
CA GLU A 267 25.39 -6.67 5.50
C GLU A 267 24.44 -6.25 4.37
N ASN A 268 23.55 -7.14 3.92
CA ASN A 268 22.60 -6.85 2.85
C ASN A 268 21.15 -6.94 3.37
N PRO A 269 20.57 -5.79 3.81
CA PRO A 269 19.31 -5.75 4.55
C PRO A 269 18.04 -5.73 3.69
N PHE A 270 18.16 -5.70 2.36
CA PHE A 270 17.05 -5.51 1.42
C PHE A 270 17.07 -6.52 0.28
N MET A 271 17.22 -7.80 0.63
CA MET A 271 17.22 -8.87 -0.37
C MET A 271 15.80 -9.31 -0.68
N LEU A 272 15.39 -9.12 -1.94
CA LEU A 272 14.07 -9.51 -2.42
C LEU A 272 14.06 -10.95 -2.93
N PRO A 273 12.89 -11.60 -2.93
CA PRO A 273 12.68 -12.82 -3.69
C PRO A 273 13.02 -12.63 -5.18
N CYS A 274 13.53 -13.68 -5.82
CA CYS A 274 13.80 -13.64 -7.26
C CYS A 274 12.51 -13.62 -8.10
N GLN A 275 12.59 -13.00 -9.28
CA GLN A 275 11.48 -12.94 -10.24
C GLN A 275 11.01 -14.34 -10.68
N GLU A 276 11.92 -15.28 -10.80
CA GLU A 276 11.65 -16.68 -11.17
C GLU A 276 10.77 -17.36 -10.11
N LEU A 277 11.04 -17.12 -8.83
CA LEU A 277 10.19 -17.59 -7.73
C LEU A 277 8.79 -16.99 -7.82
N CYS A 278 8.71 -15.67 -8.05
CA CYS A 278 7.43 -14.99 -8.21
C CYS A 278 6.61 -15.59 -9.36
N LYS A 279 7.23 -15.81 -10.53
CA LYS A 279 6.55 -16.38 -11.70
C LYS A 279 6.02 -17.78 -11.43
N SER A 280 6.79 -18.60 -10.72
CA SER A 280 6.35 -19.93 -10.27
C SER A 280 5.11 -19.82 -9.40
N VAL A 281 5.15 -19.01 -8.34
CA VAL A 281 4.01 -18.82 -7.43
C VAL A 281 2.80 -18.26 -8.16
N GLN A 282 2.97 -17.28 -9.05
CA GLN A 282 1.87 -16.73 -9.83
C GLN A 282 1.23 -17.79 -10.72
N THR A 283 2.04 -18.59 -11.42
CA THR A 283 1.55 -19.70 -12.27
C THR A 283 0.71 -20.69 -11.46
N ASP A 284 1.17 -21.03 -10.26
CA ASP A 284 0.52 -22.00 -9.38
C ASP A 284 -0.77 -21.44 -8.73
N CYS A 285 -0.77 -20.18 -8.33
CA CYS A 285 -1.76 -19.61 -7.41
C CYS A 285 -2.75 -18.61 -8.05
N GLU A 286 -2.52 -18.12 -9.27
CA GLU A 286 -3.35 -17.05 -9.84
C GLU A 286 -4.80 -17.48 -10.05
N LEU A 287 -5.05 -18.73 -10.45
CA LEU A 287 -6.41 -19.25 -10.63
C LEU A 287 -7.15 -19.35 -9.28
N ASP A 288 -6.51 -19.95 -8.27
CA ASP A 288 -7.03 -20.03 -6.90
C ASP A 288 -7.35 -18.65 -6.35
N PHE A 289 -6.46 -17.68 -6.59
CA PHE A 289 -6.67 -16.29 -6.21
C PHE A 289 -7.94 -15.72 -6.85
N GLN A 290 -8.09 -15.86 -8.17
CA GLN A 290 -9.28 -15.34 -8.86
C GLN A 290 -10.56 -15.99 -8.35
N LEU A 291 -10.54 -17.29 -8.04
CA LEU A 291 -11.70 -18.01 -7.49
C LEU A 291 -12.05 -17.54 -6.07
N LEU A 292 -11.05 -17.45 -5.19
CA LEU A 292 -11.24 -17.06 -3.78
C LEU A 292 -11.64 -15.59 -3.62
N TYR A 293 -11.13 -14.70 -4.48
CA TYR A 293 -11.31 -13.25 -4.37
C TYR A 293 -12.21 -12.68 -5.47
N ARG A 294 -13.25 -13.43 -5.87
CA ARG A 294 -14.34 -12.98 -6.76
C ARG A 294 -13.85 -12.31 -8.05
N GLY A 295 -12.84 -12.89 -8.69
CA GLY A 295 -12.29 -12.45 -9.97
C GLY A 295 -11.36 -11.24 -9.89
N LEU A 296 -10.89 -10.85 -8.70
CA LEU A 296 -9.80 -9.87 -8.60
C LEU A 296 -8.56 -10.37 -9.36
N PRO A 297 -7.87 -9.50 -10.11
CA PRO A 297 -6.65 -9.88 -10.81
C PRO A 297 -5.50 -10.06 -9.82
N TRP A 298 -4.43 -10.72 -10.27
CA TRP A 298 -3.25 -10.98 -9.43
C TRP A 298 -2.72 -9.70 -8.75
N PRO A 299 -2.44 -9.72 -7.43
CA PRO A 299 -2.10 -8.53 -6.66
C PRO A 299 -0.93 -7.74 -7.23
N SER A 300 -1.04 -6.42 -7.32
CA SER A 300 0.05 -5.64 -7.94
C SER A 300 1.38 -5.68 -7.18
N LYS A 301 1.37 -5.91 -5.85
CA LYS A 301 2.59 -6.14 -5.05
C LYS A 301 3.30 -7.44 -5.42
N LEU A 302 2.57 -8.41 -5.98
CA LEU A 302 3.08 -9.72 -6.41
C LEU A 302 3.29 -9.80 -7.93
N GLN A 303 3.25 -8.67 -8.64
CA GLN A 303 3.56 -8.64 -10.07
C GLN A 303 5.06 -8.83 -10.31
N CYS A 304 5.42 -9.88 -11.03
CA CYS A 304 6.79 -10.38 -11.05
C CYS A 304 7.82 -9.45 -11.72
N HIS A 305 7.37 -8.53 -12.57
CA HIS A 305 8.22 -7.48 -13.14
C HIS A 305 8.84 -6.52 -12.09
N ARG A 306 8.36 -6.54 -10.83
CA ARG A 306 8.88 -5.72 -9.72
C ARG A 306 10.07 -6.38 -9.02
N TYR A 307 10.31 -7.66 -9.27
CA TYR A 307 11.33 -8.44 -8.58
C TYR A 307 12.60 -8.56 -9.44
N PRO A 308 13.79 -8.53 -8.83
CA PRO A 308 15.05 -8.74 -9.52
C PRO A 308 15.18 -10.16 -10.06
N THR A 309 15.84 -10.32 -11.22
CA THR A 309 16.30 -11.62 -11.72
C THR A 309 17.67 -11.95 -11.15
N ARG A 310 18.01 -13.24 -11.12
CA ARG A 310 19.34 -13.69 -10.74
C ARG A 310 20.32 -13.41 -11.89
N ILE A 311 21.41 -12.69 -11.61
CA ILE A 311 22.42 -12.40 -12.64
C ILE A 311 23.49 -13.50 -12.68
N ASN A 312 24.01 -13.94 -11.53
CA ASN A 312 25.08 -14.95 -11.43
C ASN A 312 24.95 -15.77 -10.13
N ALA A 313 25.52 -16.98 -10.08
CA ALA A 313 25.53 -17.80 -8.87
C ALA A 313 26.39 -17.22 -7.72
N THR A 314 27.36 -16.34 -8.03
CA THR A 314 28.34 -15.80 -7.09
C THR A 314 27.99 -14.41 -6.54
N SER A 315 27.05 -13.69 -7.18
CA SER A 315 26.56 -12.38 -6.74
C SER A 315 25.05 -12.42 -6.64
N LEU A 316 24.55 -12.63 -5.42
CA LEU A 316 23.12 -12.72 -5.16
C LEU A 316 22.49 -11.33 -5.23
N THR A 317 21.71 -11.09 -6.29
CA THR A 317 20.83 -9.92 -6.44
C THR A 317 19.45 -10.14 -5.82
N CYS A 318 19.11 -11.40 -5.57
CA CYS A 318 17.83 -11.87 -5.05
C CYS A 318 18.02 -13.24 -4.37
N VAL A 319 17.00 -13.72 -3.66
CA VAL A 319 17.04 -15.03 -2.99
C VAL A 319 15.92 -15.98 -3.42
N MET A 320 16.26 -17.27 -3.36
CA MET A 320 15.38 -18.42 -3.51
C MET A 320 15.28 -19.17 -2.16
N PRO A 321 14.21 -19.95 -1.92
CA PRO A 321 14.07 -20.74 -0.69
C PRO A 321 15.18 -21.77 -0.46
N THR A 322 15.80 -22.25 -1.53
CA THR A 322 16.88 -23.26 -1.52
C THR A 322 18.27 -22.66 -1.35
N ASP A 323 18.41 -21.34 -1.28
CA ASP A 323 19.72 -20.72 -1.12
C ASP A 323 20.22 -20.97 0.32
N HIS A 324 21.42 -21.54 0.44
CA HIS A 324 22.11 -21.75 1.71
C HIS A 324 23.23 -20.71 1.82
N ILE A 325 23.00 -19.64 2.59
CA ILE A 325 23.90 -18.48 2.65
C ILE A 325 24.36 -18.19 4.07
#